data_AF-A0A7T8JYE7-F1
#
_entry.id   AF-A0A7T8JYE7-F1
#
_cell.length_a   1.000
_cell.length_b   1.000
_cell.length_c   1.000
_cell.angle_alpha   90.00
_cell.angle_beta   90.00
_cell.angle_gamma   90.00
#
_symmetry.space_group_name_H-M   'P 1'
#
loop_
_entity.id
_entity.type
_entity.pdbx_description
1 polymer ?
#
loop_
_entity_poly.entity_id
_entity_poly.type
_entity_poly.pdbx_seq_one_letter_code
_entity_poly.pdbx_strand_id
1 'polypeptide(L)'
;MSVHCSLLAITRIFYEFKDIFPDDIVEMLLTNVCLLSTSSSREIVGATLSFLRVFVSSHNILKSTKYIEHIVKSLVNMTEDCKRNFRLKSRYLLDRIIRKFGYDFVAGQVPPSDAVMHKRIKNLKKLHARKDRDGGKE
;
A
#
# COMPACT_ATOMS: atom_id res chain seq x y z
N MET A 1 20.18 4.38 7.39
CA MET A 1 20.75 4.93 6.13
C MET A 1 20.92 3.92 4.97
N SER A 2 21.72 2.84 5.04
CA SER A 2 21.98 1.98 3.84
C SER A 2 20.72 1.36 3.22
N VAL A 3 19.88 0.70 4.04
CA VAL A 3 18.65 0.02 3.58
C VAL A 3 17.64 0.99 2.95
N HIS A 4 17.55 2.21 3.47
CA HIS A 4 16.64 3.23 2.95
C HIS A 4 17.04 3.65 1.52
N CYS A 5 18.32 3.98 1.31
CA CYS A 5 18.84 4.37 0.00
C CYS A 5 18.70 3.23 -1.02
N SER A 6 19.02 1.99 -0.63
CA SER A 6 18.83 0.81 -1.48
C SER A 6 17.37 0.65 -1.92
N LEU A 7 16.42 0.79 -0.99
CA LEU A 7 15.01 0.63 -1.32
C LEU A 7 14.47 1.76 -2.21
N LEU A 8 14.97 2.99 -2.05
CA LEU A 8 14.66 4.08 -2.98
C LEU A 8 15.23 3.82 -4.39
N ALA A 9 16.45 3.29 -4.49
CA ALA A 9 17.04 2.91 -5.78
C ALA A 9 16.20 1.80 -6.45
N ILE A 10 15.82 0.77 -5.69
CA ILE A 10 14.92 -0.30 -6.18
C ILE A 10 13.58 0.28 -6.61
N THR A 11 13.02 1.25 -5.88
CA THR A 11 11.77 1.92 -6.26
C THR A 11 11.88 2.60 -7.63
N ARG A 12 13.03 3.24 -7.92
CA ARG A 12 13.28 3.91 -9.21
C ARG A 12 13.45 2.88 -10.33
N ILE A 13 14.24 1.85 -10.11
CA ILE A 13 14.43 0.76 -11.08
C ILE A 13 13.11 0.06 -11.38
N PHE A 14 12.32 -0.26 -10.35
CA PHE A 14 11.01 -0.87 -10.51
C PHE A 14 10.07 0.02 -11.34
N TYR A 15 10.05 1.33 -11.07
CA TYR A 15 9.19 2.25 -11.82
C TYR A 15 9.52 2.29 -13.33
N GLU A 16 10.82 2.29 -13.64
CA GLU A 16 11.34 2.34 -15.01
C GLU A 16 11.07 1.04 -15.77
N PHE A 17 11.37 -0.10 -15.14
CA PHE A 17 11.39 -1.41 -15.80
C PHE A 17 10.22 -2.33 -15.44
N LYS A 18 9.15 -1.79 -14.82
CA LYS A 18 7.98 -2.55 -14.33
C LYS A 18 7.35 -3.54 -15.33
N ASP A 19 7.46 -3.26 -16.63
CA ASP A 19 6.83 -4.05 -17.70
C ASP A 19 7.71 -5.22 -18.16
N ILE A 20 9.00 -5.21 -17.82
CA ILE A 20 9.96 -6.26 -18.17
C ILE A 20 10.38 -7.12 -16.97
N PHE A 21 9.94 -6.76 -15.75
CA PHE A 21 10.27 -7.55 -14.56
C PHE A 21 9.63 -8.94 -14.61
N PRO A 22 10.42 -10.01 -14.42
CA PRO A 22 9.90 -11.35 -14.21
C PRO A 22 9.00 -11.42 -12.97
N ASP A 23 7.89 -12.16 -13.05
CA ASP A 23 6.87 -12.21 -12.00
C ASP A 23 7.44 -12.76 -10.65
N ASP A 24 8.43 -13.66 -10.69
CA ASP A 24 9.16 -14.21 -9.54
C ASP A 24 9.99 -13.13 -8.82
N ILE A 25 10.65 -12.25 -9.57
CA ILE A 25 11.41 -11.13 -9.00
C ILE A 25 10.46 -10.13 -8.34
N VAL A 26 9.31 -9.84 -8.97
CA VAL A 26 8.27 -8.98 -8.38
C VAL A 26 7.76 -9.56 -7.07
N GLU A 27 7.50 -10.85 -7.03
CA GLU A 27 7.03 -11.57 -5.85
C GLU A 27 8.05 -11.54 -4.71
N MET A 28 9.32 -11.83 -5.01
CA MET A 28 10.41 -11.73 -4.04
C MET A 28 10.54 -10.31 -3.49
N LEU A 29 10.53 -9.29 -4.38
CA LEU A 29 10.61 -7.89 -3.99
C LEU A 29 9.47 -7.49 -3.06
N LEU A 30 8.22 -7.82 -3.41
CA LEU A 30 7.07 -7.46 -2.60
C LEU A 30 7.06 -8.17 -1.25
N THR A 31 7.42 -9.45 -1.23
CA THR A 31 7.51 -10.22 0.01
C THR A 31 8.49 -9.57 0.98
N ASN A 32 9.68 -9.24 0.49
CA ASN A 32 10.72 -8.58 1.28
C ASN A 32 10.32 -7.17 1.72
N VAL A 33 9.71 -6.37 0.84
CA VAL A 33 9.24 -5.02 1.19
C VAL A 33 8.11 -5.06 2.22
N CYS A 34 7.17 -6.00 2.10
CA CYS A 34 6.11 -6.19 3.08
C CYS A 34 6.68 -6.59 4.44
N LEU A 35 7.66 -7.50 4.47
CA LEU A 35 8.35 -7.88 5.70
C LEU A 35 9.08 -6.68 6.34
N LEU A 36 9.82 -5.90 5.54
CA LEU A 36 10.50 -4.69 6.03
C LEU A 36 9.53 -3.64 6.57
N SER A 37 8.28 -3.61 6.09
CA SER A 37 7.26 -2.68 6.56
C SER A 37 6.79 -2.94 7.99
N THR A 38 7.04 -4.13 8.55
CA THR A 38 6.72 -4.47 9.94
C THR A 38 7.88 -4.20 10.90
N SER A 39 9.00 -3.63 10.42
CA SER A 39 10.13 -3.21 11.26
C SER A 39 9.74 -2.10 12.24
N SER A 40 10.49 -1.98 13.35
CA SER A 40 10.41 -0.84 14.27
C SER A 40 11.13 0.41 13.75
N SER A 41 11.95 0.29 12.71
CA SER A 41 12.70 1.43 12.15
C SER A 41 11.83 2.29 11.24
N ARG A 42 11.57 3.52 11.67
CA ARG A 42 10.79 4.50 10.89
C ARG A 42 11.42 4.79 9.52
N GLU A 43 12.74 4.83 9.39
CA GLU A 43 13.42 5.04 8.11
C GLU A 43 13.10 3.93 7.10
N ILE A 44 13.13 2.68 7.57
CA ILE A 44 12.86 1.49 6.75
C ILE A 44 11.38 1.48 6.34
N VAL A 45 10.48 1.61 7.31
CA VAL A 45 9.03 1.66 7.05
C VAL A 45 8.65 2.82 6.14
N GLY A 46 9.30 3.97 6.30
CA GLY A 46 9.10 5.12 5.43
C GLY A 46 9.43 4.82 3.97
N ALA A 47 10.53 4.11 3.71
CA ALA A 47 10.93 3.68 2.37
C ALA A 47 10.02 2.58 1.80
N THR A 48 9.61 1.60 2.61
CA THR A 48 8.70 0.53 2.14
C THR A 48 7.36 1.09 1.72
N LEU A 49 6.78 2.03 2.49
CA LEU A 49 5.56 2.72 2.09
C LEU A 49 5.71 3.55 0.81
N SER A 50 6.90 4.11 0.54
CA SER A 50 7.19 4.78 -0.74
C SER A 50 7.19 3.77 -1.89
N PHE A 51 7.88 2.64 -1.74
CA PHE A 51 7.91 1.57 -2.74
C PHE A 51 6.51 1.05 -3.02
N LEU A 52 5.76 0.67 -1.98
CA LEU A 52 4.40 0.13 -2.10
C LEU A 52 3.45 1.11 -2.81
N ARG A 53 3.59 2.40 -2.54
CA ARG A 53 2.85 3.43 -3.29
C ARG A 53 3.19 3.37 -4.77
N VAL A 54 4.47 3.39 -5.14
CA VAL A 54 4.88 3.32 -6.55
C VAL A 54 4.38 2.04 -7.20
N PHE A 55 4.60 0.88 -6.56
CA PHE A 55 4.12 -0.42 -7.01
C PHE A 55 2.63 -0.42 -7.36
N VAL A 56 1.77 -0.04 -6.39
CA VAL A 56 0.31 0.00 -6.58
C VAL A 56 -0.08 0.98 -7.70
N SER A 57 0.69 2.04 -7.91
CA SER A 57 0.38 3.09 -8.88
C SER A 57 0.73 2.68 -10.29
N SER A 58 1.92 2.13 -10.48
CA SER A 58 2.51 1.93 -11.80
C SER A 58 2.28 0.53 -12.36
N HIS A 59 2.15 -0.49 -11.50
CA HIS A 59 2.04 -1.87 -11.96
C HIS A 59 0.63 -2.23 -12.46
N ASN A 60 0.56 -3.17 -13.41
CA ASN A 60 -0.70 -3.58 -14.02
C ASN A 60 -1.68 -4.13 -12.97
N ILE A 61 -2.94 -3.70 -13.02
CA ILE A 61 -3.96 -4.07 -12.03
C ILE A 61 -4.12 -5.60 -11.93
N LEU A 62 -4.17 -6.32 -13.05
CA LEU A 62 -4.38 -7.77 -13.07
C LEU A 62 -3.24 -8.51 -12.38
N LYS A 63 -2.00 -8.09 -12.63
CA LYS A 63 -0.80 -8.66 -11.99
C LYS A 63 -0.69 -8.27 -10.51
N SER A 64 -1.12 -7.06 -10.15
CA SER A 64 -1.04 -6.56 -8.78
C SER A 64 -2.06 -7.19 -7.82
N THR A 65 -3.21 -7.65 -8.31
CA THR A 65 -4.33 -8.13 -7.47
C THR A 65 -3.91 -9.19 -6.46
N LYS A 66 -3.07 -10.17 -6.87
CA LYS A 66 -2.59 -11.25 -5.99
C LYS A 66 -1.73 -10.78 -4.81
N TYR A 67 -1.17 -9.57 -4.90
CA TYR A 67 -0.30 -9.03 -3.85
C TYR A 67 -1.02 -8.09 -2.89
N ILE A 68 -2.25 -7.66 -3.20
CA ILE A 68 -2.96 -6.67 -2.39
C ILE A 68 -3.24 -7.19 -0.97
N GLU A 69 -3.54 -8.47 -0.83
CA GLU A 69 -3.71 -9.09 0.48
C GLU A 69 -2.45 -8.94 1.35
N HIS A 70 -1.29 -9.28 0.80
CA HIS A 70 -0.01 -9.15 1.49
C HIS A 70 0.30 -7.71 1.88
N ILE A 71 0.06 -6.76 0.97
CA ILE A 71 0.29 -5.33 1.23
C ILE A 71 -0.64 -4.83 2.35
N VAL A 72 -1.92 -5.19 2.31
CA VAL A 72 -2.89 -4.78 3.34
C VAL A 72 -2.53 -5.37 4.71
N LYS A 73 -2.17 -6.66 4.75
CA LYS A 73 -1.68 -7.33 5.97
C LYS A 73 -0.41 -6.66 6.52
N SER A 74 0.51 -6.25 5.65
CA SER A 74 1.73 -5.56 6.08
C SER A 74 1.44 -4.23 6.76
N LEU A 75 0.45 -3.46 6.26
CA LEU A 75 -0.01 -2.21 6.88
C LEU A 75 -0.68 -2.42 8.24
N VAL A 76 -1.41 -3.52 8.41
CA VAL A 76 -2.02 -3.94 9.68
C VAL A 76 -0.95 -4.32 10.71
N ASN A 77 0.11 -5.00 10.27
CA ASN A 77 1.16 -5.52 11.14
C ASN A 77 2.30 -4.52 11.44
N MET A 78 2.19 -3.27 10.98
CA MET A 78 3.12 -2.20 11.36
C MET A 78 3.12 -2.00 12.89
N THR A 79 4.28 -1.67 13.45
CA THR A 79 4.38 -1.28 14.87
C THR A 79 3.51 -0.04 15.17
N GLU A 80 2.98 0.09 16.38
CA GLU A 80 2.09 1.21 16.74
C GLU A 80 2.76 2.58 16.57
N ASP A 81 4.05 2.66 16.89
CA ASP A 81 4.86 3.86 16.64
C ASP A 81 4.89 4.23 15.16
N CYS A 82 5.17 3.26 14.28
CA CYS A 82 5.19 3.48 12.84
C CYS A 82 3.79 3.77 12.27
N LYS A 83 2.74 3.11 12.78
CA LYS A 83 1.34 3.40 12.40
C LYS A 83 0.96 4.84 12.73
N ARG A 84 1.39 5.36 13.89
CA ARG A 84 1.16 6.75 14.29
C ARG A 84 1.94 7.71 13.39
N ASN A 85 3.23 7.46 13.19
CA ASN A 85 4.12 8.31 12.40
C ASN A 85 3.68 8.40 10.93
N PHE A 86 3.31 7.27 10.33
CA PHE A 86 2.95 7.18 8.91
C PHE A 86 1.45 7.17 8.63
N ARG A 87 0.62 7.52 9.61
CA ARG A 87 -0.86 7.48 9.49
C ARG A 87 -1.39 8.13 8.21
N LEU A 88 -0.87 9.29 7.83
CA LEU A 88 -1.27 9.98 6.60
C LEU A 88 -0.80 9.24 5.34
N LYS A 89 0.43 8.75 5.33
CA LYS A 89 1.01 8.02 4.19
C LYS A 89 0.30 6.69 3.97
N SER A 90 0.04 5.92 5.03
CA SER A 90 -0.74 4.69 4.98
C SER A 90 -2.18 4.95 4.53
N ARG A 91 -2.80 6.05 4.98
CA ARG A 91 -4.13 6.45 4.50
C ARG A 91 -4.13 6.75 3.00
N TYR A 92 -3.15 7.49 2.48
CA TYR A 92 -3.06 7.77 1.04
C TYR A 92 -2.79 6.53 0.21
N LEU A 93 -1.97 5.60 0.72
CA LEU A 93 -1.76 4.30 0.08
C LEU A 93 -3.08 3.51 0.02
N LEU A 94 -3.80 3.40 1.15
CA LEU A 94 -5.10 2.72 1.20
C LEU A 94 -6.14 3.36 0.28
N ASP A 95 -6.22 4.69 0.25
CA ASP A 95 -7.10 5.43 -0.67
C ASP A 95 -6.83 5.04 -2.12
N ARG A 96 -5.54 4.96 -2.50
CA ARG A 96 -5.12 4.56 -3.84
C ARG A 96 -5.46 3.10 -4.15
N ILE A 97 -5.26 2.18 -3.21
CA ILE A 97 -5.63 0.77 -3.38
C ILE A 97 -7.15 0.67 -3.56
N ILE A 98 -7.95 1.33 -2.72
CA ILE A 98 -9.42 1.29 -2.82
C ILE A 98 -9.91 1.87 -4.16
N ARG A 99 -9.34 2.99 -4.62
CA ARG A 99 -9.71 3.55 -5.94
C ARG A 99 -9.37 2.62 -7.09
N LYS A 100 -8.27 1.86 -6.98
CA LYS A 100 -7.78 0.99 -8.06
C LYS A 100 -8.47 -0.37 -8.09
N PHE A 101 -8.68 -1.01 -6.93
CA PHE A 101 -9.20 -2.38 -6.82
C PHE A 101 -10.65 -2.46 -6.33
N GLY A 102 -11.24 -1.33 -5.92
CA GLY A 102 -12.58 -1.28 -5.36
C GLY A 102 -12.61 -1.49 -3.84
N TYR A 103 -13.68 -1.00 -3.22
CA TYR A 103 -13.85 -1.09 -1.77
C TYR A 103 -14.05 -2.52 -1.29
N ASP A 104 -14.96 -3.27 -1.91
CA ASP A 104 -15.40 -4.58 -1.40
C ASP A 104 -14.26 -5.59 -1.44
N PHE A 105 -13.46 -5.58 -2.52
CA PHE A 105 -12.26 -6.41 -2.62
C PHE A 105 -11.26 -6.11 -1.50
N VAL A 106 -10.90 -4.84 -1.29
CA VAL A 106 -9.90 -4.43 -0.29
C VAL A 106 -10.40 -4.68 1.14
N ALA A 107 -11.68 -4.47 1.40
CA ALA A 107 -12.28 -4.74 2.70
C ALA A 107 -12.23 -6.23 3.06
N GLY A 108 -12.37 -7.13 2.07
CA GLY A 108 -12.26 -8.58 2.26
C GLY A 108 -10.84 -9.07 2.56
N GLN A 109 -9.81 -8.27 2.26
CA GLN A 109 -8.40 -8.64 2.54
C GLN A 109 -7.94 -8.30 3.96
N VAL A 110 -8.72 -7.53 4.71
CA VAL A 110 -8.39 -7.15 6.09
C VAL A 110 -8.83 -8.27 7.05
N PRO A 111 -7.97 -8.69 7.98
CA PRO A 111 -8.37 -9.62 9.03
C PRO A 111 -9.57 -9.09 9.82
N PRO A 112 -10.63 -9.90 10.06
CA PRO A 112 -11.83 -9.47 10.78
C PRO A 112 -11.57 -8.92 12.19
N SER A 113 -10.45 -9.33 12.81
CA SER A 113 -10.01 -8.87 14.13
C SER A 113 -9.51 -7.42 14.13
N ASP A 114 -9.08 -6.86 13.00
CA ASP A 114 -8.59 -5.48 12.93
C ASP A 114 -9.74 -4.48 12.68
N ALA A 115 -10.51 -4.22 13.73
CA ALA A 115 -11.59 -3.24 13.72
C ALA A 115 -11.13 -1.82 13.35
N VAL A 116 -9.87 -1.46 13.65
CA VAL A 116 -9.32 -0.14 13.34
C VAL A 116 -9.15 0.03 11.84
N MET A 117 -8.58 -0.97 11.16
CA MET A 117 -8.38 -0.96 9.73
C MET A 117 -9.71 -0.99 8.96
N HIS A 118 -10.67 -1.82 9.38
CA HIS A 118 -12.02 -1.80 8.81
C HIS A 118 -12.68 -0.42 8.93
N LYS A 119 -12.55 0.24 10.09
CA LYS A 119 -13.06 1.61 10.29
C LYS A 119 -12.39 2.62 9.35
N ARG A 120 -11.08 2.51 9.13
CA ARG A 120 -10.33 3.38 8.19
C ARG A 120 -10.85 3.23 6.76
N ILE A 121 -11.01 1.99 6.28
CA ILE A 121 -11.51 1.72 4.92
C ILE A 121 -12.96 2.23 4.77
N LYS A 122 -13.83 1.99 5.76
CA LYS A 122 -15.22 2.51 5.76
C LYS A 122 -15.27 4.04 5.68
N ASN A 123 -14.38 4.73 6.40
CA ASN A 123 -14.28 6.18 6.33
C ASN A 123 -13.82 6.66 4.95
N LEU A 124 -12.87 5.97 4.32
CA LEU A 124 -12.44 6.27 2.94
C LEU A 124 -13.59 6.09 1.94
N LYS A 125 -14.38 5.01 2.04
CA LYS A 125 -15.59 4.80 1.22
C LYS A 125 -16.57 5.96 1.33
N LYS A 126 -16.85 6.41 2.56
CA LYS A 126 -17.74 7.55 2.81
C LYS A 126 -17.21 8.85 2.21
N LEU A 127 -15.89 9.05 2.22
CA LEU A 127 -15.26 10.23 1.63
C LEU A 127 -15.31 10.20 0.10
N HIS A 128 -15.13 9.04 -0.53
CA HIS A 128 -15.30 8.88 -1.99
C HIS A 128 -16.73 9.21 -2.39
N ALA A 129 -17.72 8.60 -1.73
CA ALA A 129 -19.14 8.85 -1.99
C ALA A 129 -19.59 10.31 -1.73
N ARG A 130 -18.84 11.10 -0.94
CA ARG A 130 -19.08 12.55 -0.79
C ARG A 130 -18.50 13.32 -1.98
N LYS A 131 -17.26 13.04 -2.35
CA LYS A 131 -16.61 13.67 -3.51
C LYS A 131 -17.37 13.44 -4.81
N ASP A 132 -17.89 12.24 -5.01
CA ASP A 132 -18.66 11.92 -6.22
C ASP A 132 -20.00 12.68 -6.29
N ARG A 133 -20.56 13.09 -5.15
CA ARG A 133 -21.76 13.93 -5.09
C ARG A 133 -21.47 15.41 -5.30
N ASP A 134 -20.32 15.88 -4.83
CA ASP A 134 -19.91 17.28 -4.97
C ASP A 134 -19.34 17.57 -6.38
N GLY A 135 -18.72 16.58 -7.04
CA GLY A 135 -18.21 16.68 -8.41
C GLY A 135 -19.26 16.49 -9.52
N GLY A 136 -20.53 16.33 -9.17
CA GLY A 136 -21.67 16.31 -10.11
C GLY A 136 -22.37 17.66 -10.27
N LYS A 137 -21.70 18.77 -9.88
CA LYS A 137 -22.20 20.15 -9.95
C LYS A 137 -21.27 21.08 -10.76
N GLU A 138 -20.54 20.55 -11.72
CA GLU A 138 -19.86 21.33 -12.77
C GLU A 138 -20.35 20.87 -14.15
#